data_AF-M0N3A0-F1
#
_entry.id   AF-M0N3A0-F1
#
_cell.length_a   1.000
_cell.length_b   1.000
_cell.length_c   1.000
_cell.angle_alpha   90.00
_cell.angle_beta   90.00
_cell.angle_gamma   90.00
#
_symmetry.space_group_name_H-M   'P 1'
#
loop_
_entity.id
_entity.type
_entity.pdbx_description
1 polymer ?
#
loop_
_entity_poly.entity_id
_entity_poly.type
_entity_poly.pdbx_seq_one_letter_code
_entity_poly.pdbx_strand_id
1 'polypeptide(L)' 'MRTVKSITAREMWEQHEACLEEYLWGGGFWGQSYYIGTADQVSSETIERYIERTEHV' A
#
# COMPACT_ATOMS: atom_id res chain seq x y z
N MET A 1 -10.35 -1.79 -4.82
CA MET A 1 -9.15 -1.24 -4.14
C MET A 1 -8.77 0.18 -4.56
N ARG A 2 -8.95 0.57 -5.83
CA ARG A 2 -8.63 1.93 -6.34
C ARG A 2 -9.17 3.06 -5.45
N THR A 3 -10.47 3.09 -5.19
CA THR A 3 -11.11 4.16 -4.38
C THR A 3 -10.52 4.27 -2.98
N VAL A 4 -10.37 3.13 -2.28
CA VAL A 4 -9.79 3.10 -0.93
C VAL A 4 -8.37 3.65 -0.95
N LYS A 5 -7.51 3.14 -1.83
CA LYS A 5 -6.10 3.59 -1.94
C LYS A 5 -6.00 5.07 -2.32
N SER A 6 -6.87 5.56 -3.21
CA SER A 6 -6.88 6.96 -3.63
C SER A 6 -7.33 7.89 -2.51
N ILE A 7 -8.42 7.55 -1.81
CA ILE A 7 -8.94 8.39 -0.71
C ILE A 7 -7.92 8.40 0.42
N THR A 8 -7.44 7.24 0.87
CA THR A 8 -6.50 7.20 2.00
C THR A 8 -5.18 7.88 1.69
N ALA A 9 -4.66 7.77 0.46
CA ALA A 9 -3.48 8.53 0.05
C ALA A 9 -3.72 10.04 0.16
N ARG A 10 -4.84 10.54 -0.38
CA ARG A 10 -5.17 11.98 -0.32
C ARG A 10 -5.29 12.49 1.12
N GLU A 11 -6.06 11.78 1.95
CA GLU A 11 -6.28 12.17 3.34
C GLU A 11 -4.98 12.15 4.16
N MET A 12 -4.08 11.19 3.91
CA MET A 12 -2.79 11.11 4.59
C MET A 12 -1.86 12.26 4.18
N TRP A 13 -1.80 12.59 2.89
CA TRP A 13 -1.07 13.77 2.42
C TRP A 13 -1.59 15.06 3.03
N GLU A 14 -2.91 15.27 3.05
CA GLU A 14 -3.53 16.46 3.64
C GLU A 14 -3.22 16.62 5.15
N GLN A 15 -3.10 15.51 5.88
CA GLN A 15 -2.88 15.54 7.34
C GLN A 15 -1.41 15.51 7.75
N HIS A 16 -0.52 14.97 6.91
CA HIS A 16 0.83 14.61 7.32
C HIS A 16 1.92 14.99 6.29
N GLU A 17 1.63 15.90 5.36
CA GLU A 17 2.54 16.36 4.29
C GLU A 17 3.98 16.57 4.79
N ALA A 18 4.16 17.33 5.86
CA ALA A 18 5.49 17.67 6.40
C ALA A 18 6.35 16.44 6.80
N CYS A 19 5.73 15.34 7.23
CA CYS A 19 6.42 14.09 7.54
C CYS A 19 6.55 13.22 6.29
N LEU A 20 5.51 13.17 5.46
CA LEU A 20 5.48 12.31 4.28
C LEU A 20 6.45 12.76 3.20
N GLU A 21 6.72 14.05 3.04
CA GLU A 21 7.72 14.55 2.08
C GLU A 21 9.15 14.05 2.38
N GLU A 22 9.47 13.77 3.65
CA GLU A 22 10.79 13.23 4.06
C GLU A 22 10.98 11.78 3.57
N TYR A 23 9.91 10.99 3.57
CA TYR A 23 9.96 9.56 3.26
C TYR A 23 9.50 9.22 1.84
N LEU A 24 8.54 9.97 1.31
CA LEU A 24 7.88 9.75 0.03
C LEU A 24 8.17 10.95 -0.87
N TRP A 25 9.24 10.82 -1.66
CA TRP A 25 9.85 11.89 -2.46
C TRP A 25 9.03 12.20 -3.73
N GLY A 26 7.72 12.44 -3.59
CA GLY A 26 6.77 12.60 -4.71
C GLY A 26 6.39 11.28 -5.39
N GLY A 27 6.76 10.15 -4.80
CA GLY A 27 6.34 8.82 -5.24
C GLY A 27 4.87 8.52 -4.90
N GLY A 28 4.35 7.40 -5.41
CA GLY A 28 3.01 6.93 -5.06
C GLY A 28 2.93 6.47 -3.60
N PHE A 29 1.91 6.94 -2.87
CA PHE A 29 1.70 6.58 -1.45
C PHE A 29 1.48 5.07 -1.23
N TRP A 30 0.79 4.42 -2.17
CA TRP A 30 0.61 2.97 -2.18
C TRP A 30 1.29 2.38 -3.41
N GLY A 31 1.84 1.17 -3.29
CA GLY A 31 2.29 0.38 -4.44
C GLY A 31 1.16 0.16 -5.46
N GLN A 32 1.45 -0.12 -6.72
CA GLN A 32 0.42 -0.20 -7.77
C GLN A 32 -0.51 -1.41 -7.58
N SER A 33 0.06 -2.56 -7.17
CA SER A 33 -0.64 -3.82 -6.93
C SER A 33 -1.38 -3.85 -5.59
N TYR A 34 -2.25 -4.84 -5.42
CA TYR A 34 -2.87 -5.19 -4.16
C TYR A 34 -3.21 -6.69 -4.14
N TYR A 35 -3.24 -7.29 -2.96
CA TYR A 35 -3.69 -8.66 -2.74
C TYR A 35 -5.08 -8.66 -2.07
N ILE A 36 -5.93 -9.61 -2.46
CA ILE A 36 -7.21 -9.89 -1.82
C ILE A 36 -7.33 -11.40 -1.67
N GLY A 37 -7.67 -11.86 -0.47
CA GLY A 37 -8.01 -13.24 -0.18
C GLY A 37 -9.20 -13.30 0.78
N THR A 38 -9.87 -14.46 0.84
CA THR A 38 -10.97 -14.70 1.76
C THR A 38 -10.42 -15.00 3.16
N ALA A 39 -11.08 -14.49 4.20
CA ALA A 39 -10.57 -14.56 5.58
C ALA A 39 -10.29 -15.99 6.08
N ASP A 40 -10.95 -17.00 5.51
CA ASP A 40 -10.78 -18.41 5.85
C ASP A 40 -9.53 -19.05 5.22
N GLN A 41 -9.02 -18.51 4.10
CA GLN A 41 -7.96 -19.13 3.29
C GLN A 41 -6.62 -18.38 3.33
N VAL A 42 -6.55 -17.23 3.97
CA VAL A 42 -5.34 -16.41 4.00
C VAL A 42 -4.46 -16.78 5.20
N SER A 43 -3.28 -17.33 4.90
CA SER A 43 -2.20 -17.48 5.87
C SER A 43 -1.23 -16.28 5.81
N SER A 44 -0.49 -16.02 6.89
CA SER A 44 0.58 -15.01 6.91
C SER A 44 1.62 -15.26 5.80
N GLU A 45 1.97 -16.52 5.56
CA GLU A 45 2.89 -16.95 4.49
C GLU A 45 2.41 -16.47 3.10
N THR A 46 1.10 -16.50 2.84
CA THR A 46 0.56 -16.05 1.56
C THR A 46 0.73 -14.54 1.38
N ILE A 47 0.59 -13.76 2.45
CA ILE A 47 0.78 -12.31 2.44
C ILE A 47 2.27 -11.98 2.27
N GLU A 48 3.15 -12.67 3.00
CA GLU A 48 4.61 -12.51 2.90
C GLU A 48 5.09 -12.74 1.47
N ARG A 49 4.67 -13.86 0.85
CA ARG A 49 5.00 -14.15 -0.55
C ARG A 49 4.50 -13.09 -1.53
N TYR A 50 3.35 -12.48 -1.27
CA TYR A 50 2.85 -11.39 -2.10
C TYR A 50 3.73 -10.14 -1.98
N ILE A 51 4.17 -9.81 -0.75
CA ILE A 51 5.07 -8.68 -0.50
C ILE A 51 6.41 -8.92 -1.17
N GLU A 52 7.06 -10.06 -0.92
CA GLU A 52 8.35 -10.42 -1.52
C GLU A 52 8.32 -10.34 -3.05
N ARG A 53 7.28 -10.90 -3.68
CA ARG A 53 7.14 -10.83 -5.15
C ARG A 53 7.02 -9.39 -5.65
N THR A 54 6.42 -8.50 -4.88
CA THR A 54 6.17 -7.11 -5.29
C THR A 54 7.42 -6.23 -5.13
N GLU A 55 8.29 -6.51 -4.16
CA GLU A 55 9.55 -5.78 -3.93
C GLU A 55 10.61 -6.02 -5.03
N HIS A 56 10.43 -7.06 -5.86
CA HIS A 56 11.36 -7.47 -6.92
C HIS A 56 10.93 -7.06 -8.34
N VAL A 57 10.06 -6.05 -8.50
CA VAL A 57 9.55 -5.58 -9.80
C VAL A 57 9.97 -4.15 -10.10
#